data_AF-G0HYI6-F1
#
_entry.id   AF-G0HYI6-F1
#
_cell.length_a   1.000
_cell.length_b   1.000
_cell.length_c   1.000
_cell.angle_alpha   90.00
_cell.angle_beta   90.00
_cell.angle_gamma   90.00
#
_symmetry.space_group_name_H-M   'P 1'
#
loop_
_entity.id
_entity.type
_entity.pdbx_description
1 polymer ?
#
loop_
_entity_poly.entity_id
_entity_poly.type
_entity_poly.pdbx_seq_one_letter_code
_entity_poly.pdbx_strand_id
1 'polypeptide(L)'
;MGSESTDLTVHLHGESHFRSYEAVQRSLEKLTASVDIDAFYHELPSEVPGMKRYIQTALRNPLYVVGVFVTQMIYGPRVALTCGHQQGAENQVIKEFAAAADTPVTRIDTHPSYLVPELSLIWTGVSWIVFGGFLWLQPIAVGLALVLILLLGTGLTYLARKESDYERPLAVLLGWGGILLLLPLNFIPLTFAFAGFVAHGLVVRATLGRRDIEMVNRTIQDATAHDYTQIWVSVGYKHLDGMSDAFESHGVEVICHNETNN
;
A
#
# COMPACT_ATOMS: atom_id res chain seq x y z
N MET A 1 -26.63 -0.04 25.71
CA MET A 1 -27.04 0.07 24.30
C MET A 1 -26.73 -1.27 23.70
N GLY A 2 -27.76 -2.06 23.38
CA GLY A 2 -27.54 -3.40 22.82
C GLY A 2 -26.98 -3.26 21.40
N SER A 3 -25.89 -3.96 21.11
CA SER A 3 -25.45 -4.12 19.72
C SER A 3 -26.47 -5.03 19.04
N GLU A 4 -27.19 -4.49 18.05
CA GLU A 4 -27.79 -5.37 17.05
C GLU A 4 -26.65 -6.17 16.43
N SER A 5 -26.71 -7.49 16.56
CA SER A 5 -25.84 -8.40 15.84
C SER A 5 -26.04 -8.13 14.36
N THR A 6 -25.06 -7.54 13.69
CA THR A 6 -25.04 -7.52 12.23
C THR A 6 -24.88 -8.95 11.75
N ASP A 7 -25.78 -9.45 10.91
CA ASP A 7 -25.66 -10.76 10.21
C ASP A 7 -24.53 -10.77 9.15
N LEU A 8 -23.51 -9.91 9.34
CA LEU A 8 -22.38 -9.74 8.45
C LEU A 8 -21.26 -10.69 8.88
N THR A 9 -20.84 -11.55 7.97
CA THR A 9 -19.64 -12.37 8.07
C THR A 9 -18.59 -11.83 7.10
N VAL A 10 -17.36 -11.61 7.62
CA VAL A 10 -16.22 -11.09 6.87
C VAL A 10 -15.20 -12.19 6.64
N HIS A 11 -14.95 -12.50 5.38
CA HIS A 11 -13.84 -13.33 4.95
C HIS A 11 -12.59 -12.45 4.76
N LEU A 12 -11.78 -12.36 5.82
CA LEU A 12 -10.60 -11.50 5.85
C LEU A 12 -9.38 -12.27 5.34
N HIS A 13 -8.85 -11.84 4.19
CA HIS A 13 -7.73 -12.49 3.54
C HIS A 13 -6.46 -11.65 3.60
N GLY A 14 -5.40 -12.25 4.14
CA GLY A 14 -4.09 -11.64 4.22
C GLY A 14 -3.23 -12.06 3.05
N GLU A 15 -2.78 -11.06 2.29
CA GLU A 15 -2.03 -11.28 1.07
C GLU A 15 -0.59 -10.82 1.18
N SER A 16 0.22 -11.44 0.32
CA SER A 16 1.58 -11.04 0.02
C SER A 16 1.61 -10.50 -1.41
N HIS A 17 2.00 -9.23 -1.58
CA HIS A 17 2.12 -8.56 -2.89
C HIS A 17 3.12 -9.22 -3.87
N PHE A 18 3.75 -10.34 -3.48
CA PHE A 18 4.70 -11.09 -4.30
C PHE A 18 4.15 -12.46 -4.74
N ARG A 19 2.85 -12.69 -4.64
CA ARG A 19 2.24 -13.91 -5.20
C ARG A 19 2.05 -13.76 -6.70
N SER A 20 2.22 -14.87 -7.43
CA SER A 20 1.86 -14.91 -8.84
C SER A 20 0.34 -14.88 -8.99
N TYR A 21 -0.11 -14.37 -10.14
CA TYR A 21 -1.52 -14.33 -10.53
C TYR A 21 -2.22 -15.69 -10.32
N GLU A 22 -1.65 -16.77 -10.86
CA GLU A 22 -2.24 -18.12 -10.75
C GLU A 22 -2.42 -18.60 -9.30
N ALA A 23 -1.51 -18.18 -8.41
CA ALA A 23 -1.58 -18.58 -7.01
C ALA A 23 -2.73 -17.87 -6.30
N VAL A 24 -2.92 -16.57 -6.55
CA VAL A 24 -4.04 -15.81 -5.98
C VAL A 24 -5.36 -16.30 -6.56
N GLN A 25 -5.43 -16.53 -7.87
CA GLN A 25 -6.63 -17.05 -8.53
C GLN A 25 -7.10 -18.38 -7.93
N ARG A 26 -6.19 -19.36 -7.77
CA ARG A 26 -6.52 -20.66 -7.15
C ARG A 26 -7.02 -20.54 -5.71
N SER A 27 -6.45 -19.61 -4.93
CA SER A 27 -6.93 -19.35 -3.56
C SER A 27 -8.34 -18.79 -3.56
N LEU A 28 -8.65 -17.87 -4.46
CA LEU A 28 -9.96 -17.26 -4.59
C LEU A 28 -11.01 -18.29 -5.04
N GLU A 29 -10.72 -19.04 -6.11
CA GLU A 29 -11.61 -20.10 -6.65
C GLU A 29 -11.96 -21.15 -5.60
N LYS A 30 -10.99 -21.59 -4.80
CA LYS A 30 -11.22 -22.60 -3.75
C LYS A 30 -12.23 -22.10 -2.71
N LEU A 31 -12.20 -20.82 -2.42
CA LEU A 31 -12.97 -20.23 -1.33
C LEU A 31 -14.39 -19.87 -1.76
N THR A 32 -14.52 -19.26 -2.93
CA THR A 32 -15.82 -18.94 -3.55
C THR A 32 -16.57 -20.19 -4.01
N ALA A 33 -15.92 -21.36 -4.08
CA ALA A 33 -16.60 -22.64 -4.27
C ALA A 33 -17.50 -23.03 -3.09
N SER A 34 -17.28 -22.43 -1.91
CA SER A 34 -17.99 -22.78 -0.66
C SER A 34 -18.82 -21.64 -0.07
N VAL A 35 -18.65 -20.42 -0.55
CA VAL A 35 -19.27 -19.22 0.00
C VAL A 35 -19.74 -18.34 -1.15
N ASP A 36 -21.00 -17.90 -1.09
CA ASP A 36 -21.55 -16.90 -2.00
C ASP A 36 -21.19 -15.51 -1.47
N ILE A 37 -20.34 -14.79 -2.18
CA ILE A 37 -19.77 -13.50 -1.74
C ILE A 37 -20.55 -12.37 -2.38
N ASP A 38 -21.16 -11.52 -1.55
CA ASP A 38 -21.97 -10.38 -1.97
C ASP A 38 -21.11 -9.22 -2.51
N ALA A 39 -19.90 -9.02 -1.97
CA ALA A 39 -19.01 -7.93 -2.34
C ALA A 39 -17.52 -8.21 -2.02
N PHE A 40 -16.63 -7.65 -2.85
CA PHE A 40 -15.19 -7.67 -2.64
C PHE A 40 -14.67 -6.30 -2.21
N TYR A 41 -13.84 -6.26 -1.17
CA TYR A 41 -13.14 -5.08 -0.70
C TYR A 41 -11.63 -5.28 -0.79
N HIS A 42 -10.89 -4.24 -1.20
CA HIS A 42 -9.43 -4.33 -1.35
C HIS A 42 -8.69 -3.12 -0.78
N GLU A 43 -7.47 -3.38 -0.29
CA GLU A 43 -6.50 -2.40 0.23
C GLU A 43 -5.91 -1.53 -0.90
N LEU A 44 -6.75 -0.81 -1.64
CA LEU A 44 -6.34 0.33 -2.43
C LEU A 44 -6.99 1.60 -1.90
N PRO A 45 -6.32 2.76 -2.03
CA PRO A 45 -6.88 4.01 -1.59
C PRO A 45 -8.23 4.31 -2.24
N SER A 46 -9.26 4.51 -1.41
CA SER A 46 -10.58 4.96 -1.86
C SER A 46 -10.52 6.37 -2.48
N GLU A 47 -9.58 7.18 -2.00
CA GLU A 47 -9.33 8.53 -2.46
C GLU A 47 -7.92 8.68 -3.04
N VAL A 48 -7.82 9.41 -4.15
CA VAL A 48 -6.54 9.82 -4.71
C VAL A 48 -6.16 11.21 -4.17
N PRO A 49 -5.04 11.36 -3.44
CA PRO A 49 -4.64 12.66 -2.93
C PRO A 49 -4.42 13.67 -4.07
N GLY A 50 -4.97 14.87 -3.92
CA GLY A 50 -4.65 15.98 -4.80
C GLY A 50 -3.23 16.52 -4.59
N MET A 51 -2.74 17.33 -5.55
CA MET A 51 -1.40 17.95 -5.49
C MET A 51 -1.13 18.68 -4.17
N LYS A 52 -2.13 19.39 -3.64
CA LYS A 52 -2.03 20.09 -2.34
C LYS A 52 -1.65 19.14 -1.20
N ARG A 53 -2.21 17.92 -1.16
CA ARG A 53 -1.92 16.93 -0.13
C ARG A 53 -0.53 16.32 -0.27
N TYR A 54 -0.07 16.10 -1.50
CA TYR A 54 1.32 15.69 -1.75
C TYR A 54 2.32 16.76 -1.29
N ILE A 55 2.07 18.04 -1.61
CA ILE A 55 2.92 19.15 -1.15
C ILE A 55 2.93 19.24 0.38
N GLN A 56 1.77 19.15 1.03
CA GLN A 56 1.69 19.16 2.49
C GLN A 56 2.47 17.99 3.11
N THR A 57 2.33 16.79 2.55
CA THR A 57 3.09 15.60 2.97
C THR A 57 4.60 15.83 2.82
N ALA A 58 5.06 16.36 1.68
CA ALA A 58 6.48 16.64 1.44
C ALA A 58 7.04 17.70 2.39
N LEU A 59 6.27 18.74 2.72
CA LEU A 59 6.67 19.76 3.68
C LEU A 59 6.65 19.24 5.13
N ARG A 60 5.74 18.32 5.46
CA ARG A 60 5.61 17.77 6.81
C ARG A 60 6.61 16.65 7.08
N ASN A 61 6.97 15.88 6.08
CA ASN A 61 7.86 14.74 6.24
C ASN A 61 8.62 14.48 4.91
N PRO A 62 9.63 15.30 4.58
CA PRO A 62 10.37 15.15 3.34
C PRO A 62 11.11 13.80 3.23
N LEU A 63 11.59 13.24 4.35
CA LEU A 63 12.26 11.93 4.32
C LEU A 63 11.28 10.80 4.03
N TYR A 64 10.05 10.88 4.52
CA TYR A 64 9.01 9.93 4.15
C TYR A 64 8.80 9.93 2.63
N VAL A 65 8.73 11.10 1.98
CA VAL A 65 8.54 11.19 0.52
C VAL A 65 9.71 10.57 -0.25
N VAL A 66 10.95 10.85 0.17
CA VAL A 66 12.13 10.16 -0.37
C VAL A 66 11.98 8.65 -0.21
N GLY A 67 11.59 8.21 0.98
CA GLY A 67 11.38 6.81 1.30
C GLY A 67 10.30 6.11 0.48
N VAL A 68 9.19 6.77 0.15
CA VAL A 68 8.15 6.24 -0.74
C VAL A 68 8.76 5.89 -2.10
N PHE A 69 9.51 6.81 -2.69
CA PHE A 69 10.13 6.58 -4.00
C PHE A 69 11.26 5.55 -3.94
N VAL A 70 12.10 5.57 -2.90
CA VAL A 70 13.13 4.54 -2.71
C VAL A 70 12.50 3.16 -2.52
N THR A 71 11.40 3.07 -1.76
CA THR A 71 10.64 1.83 -1.58
C THR A 71 10.09 1.34 -2.93
N GLN A 72 9.53 2.22 -3.75
CA GLN A 72 9.07 1.86 -5.09
C GLN A 72 10.23 1.40 -5.99
N MET A 73 11.39 2.05 -5.92
CA MET A 73 12.58 1.64 -6.68
C MET A 73 13.11 0.27 -6.25
N ILE A 74 12.92 -0.13 -4.99
CA ILE A 74 13.33 -1.43 -4.47
C ILE A 74 12.29 -2.51 -4.81
N TYR A 75 11.02 -2.27 -4.49
CA TYR A 75 9.96 -3.27 -4.56
C TYR A 75 9.25 -3.31 -5.91
N GLY A 76 9.06 -2.18 -6.58
CA GLY A 76 8.40 -2.12 -7.90
C GLY A 76 9.01 -3.08 -8.93
N PRO A 77 10.34 -3.17 -9.08
CA PRO A 77 10.96 -4.17 -9.96
C PRO A 77 10.65 -5.60 -9.54
N ARG A 78 10.67 -5.89 -8.24
CA ARG A 78 10.39 -7.23 -7.73
C ARG A 78 8.94 -7.63 -8.02
N VAL A 79 7.99 -6.73 -7.77
CA VAL A 79 6.56 -6.96 -8.09
C VAL A 79 6.39 -7.16 -9.58
N ALA A 80 6.97 -6.31 -10.43
CA ALA A 80 6.88 -6.44 -11.89
C ALA A 80 7.52 -7.71 -12.45
N LEU A 81 8.61 -8.20 -11.84
CA LEU A 81 9.23 -9.46 -12.24
C LEU A 81 8.38 -10.68 -11.88
N THR A 82 7.63 -10.61 -10.77
CA THR A 82 6.81 -11.74 -10.28
C THR A 82 5.40 -11.73 -10.86
N CYS A 83 4.79 -10.56 -10.97
CA CYS A 83 3.38 -10.38 -11.34
C CYS A 83 3.21 -9.94 -12.81
N GLY A 84 4.30 -9.58 -13.50
CA GLY A 84 4.24 -9.00 -14.85
C GLY A 84 4.02 -7.48 -14.85
N HIS A 85 3.39 -6.95 -13.81
CA HIS A 85 3.04 -5.53 -13.64
C HIS A 85 3.53 -4.96 -12.30
N GLN A 86 3.62 -3.64 -12.19
CA GLN A 86 4.01 -2.99 -10.92
C GLN A 86 2.92 -2.99 -9.85
N GLN A 87 1.69 -3.36 -10.21
CA GLN A 87 0.61 -3.62 -9.26
C GLN A 87 0.68 -5.09 -8.84
N GLY A 88 0.38 -5.37 -7.57
CA GLY A 88 0.31 -6.74 -7.08
C GLY A 88 -0.79 -7.52 -7.81
N ALA A 89 -0.53 -8.80 -8.08
CA ALA A 89 -1.40 -9.66 -8.87
C ALA A 89 -2.81 -9.79 -8.29
N GLU A 90 -2.95 -9.62 -6.97
CA GLU A 90 -4.22 -9.64 -6.26
C GLU A 90 -5.27 -8.70 -6.82
N ASN A 91 -4.86 -7.49 -7.17
CA ASN A 91 -5.77 -6.44 -7.60
C ASN A 91 -6.35 -6.77 -8.96
N GLN A 92 -5.57 -7.47 -9.79
CA GLN A 92 -6.02 -7.92 -11.10
C GLN A 92 -6.95 -9.12 -10.95
N VAL A 93 -6.54 -10.14 -10.19
CA VAL A 93 -7.34 -11.35 -9.97
C VAL A 93 -8.71 -11.02 -9.38
N ILE A 94 -8.77 -10.21 -8.32
CA ILE A 94 -10.04 -9.83 -7.68
C ILE A 94 -10.95 -9.10 -8.66
N LYS A 95 -10.42 -8.15 -9.44
CA LYS A 95 -11.22 -7.41 -10.44
C LYS A 95 -11.76 -8.34 -11.52
N GLU A 96 -10.93 -9.23 -12.06
CA GLU A 96 -11.35 -10.14 -13.13
C GLU A 96 -12.35 -11.18 -12.61
N PHE A 97 -12.12 -11.73 -11.42
CA PHE A 97 -13.02 -12.68 -10.79
C PHE A 97 -14.38 -12.05 -10.48
N ALA A 98 -14.39 -10.88 -9.85
CA ALA A 98 -15.61 -10.16 -9.51
C ALA A 98 -16.38 -9.72 -10.77
N ALA A 99 -15.69 -9.29 -11.83
CA ALA A 99 -16.32 -8.98 -13.10
C ALA A 99 -16.96 -10.21 -13.78
N ALA A 100 -16.35 -11.39 -13.65
CA ALA A 100 -16.91 -12.64 -14.17
C ALA A 100 -18.15 -13.09 -13.38
N ALA A 101 -18.22 -12.76 -12.09
CA ALA A 101 -19.32 -13.11 -11.18
C ALA A 101 -20.39 -12.01 -11.03
N ASP A 102 -20.23 -10.85 -11.69
CA ASP A 102 -21.06 -9.64 -11.52
C ASP A 102 -21.13 -9.15 -10.06
N THR A 103 -20.04 -9.32 -9.31
CA THR A 103 -19.92 -8.93 -7.90
C THR A 103 -19.26 -7.55 -7.77
N PRO A 104 -19.79 -6.63 -6.94
CA PRO A 104 -19.18 -5.32 -6.74
C PRO A 104 -17.80 -5.40 -6.08
N VAL A 105 -16.93 -4.44 -6.44
CA VAL A 105 -15.59 -4.30 -5.88
C VAL A 105 -15.34 -2.88 -5.36
N THR A 106 -15.01 -2.76 -4.08
CA THR A 106 -14.85 -1.47 -3.37
C THR A 106 -13.44 -1.27 -2.81
N ARG A 107 -12.93 -0.04 -2.90
CA ARG A 107 -11.66 0.41 -2.32
C ARG A 107 -11.86 0.93 -0.91
N ILE A 108 -11.07 0.47 0.05
CA ILE A 108 -11.30 0.82 1.46
C ILE A 108 -10.16 1.57 2.13
N ASP A 109 -8.95 1.55 1.57
CA ASP A 109 -7.77 2.09 2.26
C ASP A 109 -7.72 3.64 2.26
N THR A 110 -7.07 4.20 3.29
CA THR A 110 -6.71 5.61 3.33
C THR A 110 -5.29 5.77 2.83
N HIS A 111 -5.13 6.57 1.76
CA HIS A 111 -3.80 6.88 1.24
C HIS A 111 -2.93 7.50 2.35
N PRO A 112 -1.72 6.98 2.63
CA PRO A 112 -0.88 7.45 3.73
C PRO A 112 -0.62 8.97 3.73
N SER A 113 -0.56 9.62 2.57
CA SER A 113 -0.46 11.09 2.43
C SER A 113 -1.60 11.91 3.07
N TYR A 114 -2.72 11.31 3.44
CA TYR A 114 -3.73 11.97 4.29
C TYR A 114 -3.36 11.91 5.77
N LEU A 115 -2.65 10.87 6.20
CA LEU A 115 -2.27 10.61 7.58
C LEU A 115 -0.94 11.26 7.97
N VAL A 116 0.04 11.31 7.04
CA VAL A 116 1.36 11.88 7.31
C VAL A 116 1.31 13.33 7.82
N PRO A 117 0.49 14.23 7.25
CA PRO A 117 0.38 15.61 7.76
C PRO A 117 -0.18 15.73 9.18
N GLU A 118 -0.87 14.69 9.66
CA GLU A 118 -1.49 14.63 10.99
C GLU A 118 -0.59 13.98 12.04
N LEU A 119 0.59 13.48 11.64
CA LEU A 119 1.60 13.03 12.58
C LEU A 119 2.09 14.19 13.47
N SER A 120 2.55 13.84 14.68
CA SER A 120 3.01 14.83 15.65
C SER A 120 4.17 15.69 15.11
N LEU A 121 4.33 16.90 15.65
CA LEU A 121 5.41 17.82 15.28
C LEU A 121 6.81 17.21 15.47
N ILE A 122 6.96 16.18 16.32
CA ILE A 122 8.20 15.44 16.50
C ILE A 122 8.60 14.76 15.19
N TRP A 123 7.68 14.11 14.48
CA TRP A 123 7.95 13.48 13.18
C TRP A 123 8.43 14.50 12.15
N THR A 124 7.78 15.68 12.11
CA THR A 124 8.19 16.78 11.23
C THR A 124 9.59 17.27 11.58
N GLY A 125 9.86 17.52 12.86
CA GLY A 125 11.17 17.99 13.32
C GLY A 125 12.29 17.01 13.01
N VAL A 126 12.11 15.73 13.36
CA VAL A 126 13.09 14.67 13.07
C VAL A 126 13.33 14.55 11.56
N SER A 127 12.28 14.55 10.75
CA SER A 127 12.43 14.46 9.30
C SER A 127 13.27 15.60 8.74
N TRP A 128 13.03 16.84 9.17
CA TRP A 128 13.78 18.00 8.67
C TRP A 128 15.21 18.07 9.20
N ILE A 129 15.45 17.70 10.46
CA ILE A 129 16.80 17.67 11.04
C ILE A 129 17.67 16.68 10.28
N VAL A 130 17.18 15.47 10.03
CA VAL A 130 17.95 14.45 9.31
C VAL A 130 18.14 14.87 7.84
N PHE A 131 17.08 15.33 7.17
CA PHE A 131 17.16 15.81 5.79
C PHE A 131 18.15 16.98 5.63
N GLY A 132 18.05 17.99 6.50
CA GLY A 132 18.94 19.15 6.53
C GLY A 132 20.38 18.78 6.88
N GLY A 133 20.58 17.80 7.77
CA GLY A 133 21.90 17.28 8.11
C GLY A 133 22.62 16.68 6.89
N PHE A 134 21.93 15.87 6.09
CA PHE A 134 22.50 15.34 4.84
C PHE A 134 22.84 16.45 3.83
N LEU A 135 21.93 17.41 3.65
CA LEU A 135 22.18 18.57 2.78
C LEU A 135 23.34 19.44 3.26
N TRP A 136 23.52 19.59 4.58
CA TRP A 136 24.66 20.32 5.13
C TRP A 136 25.99 19.60 4.91
N LEU A 137 26.01 18.27 5.05
CA LEU A 137 27.20 17.45 4.83
C LEU A 137 27.65 17.43 3.36
N GLN A 138 26.72 17.22 2.42
CA GLN A 138 27.01 17.17 0.99
C GLN A 138 25.85 17.72 0.13
N PRO A 139 25.70 19.05 0.00
CA PRO A 139 24.53 19.65 -0.61
C PRO A 139 24.35 19.26 -2.08
N ILE A 140 25.44 19.25 -2.85
CA ILE A 140 25.39 18.95 -4.29
C ILE A 140 25.05 17.48 -4.52
N ALA A 141 25.77 16.55 -3.88
CA ALA A 141 25.58 15.11 -4.08
C ALA A 141 24.20 14.65 -3.59
N VAL A 142 23.75 15.13 -2.42
CA VAL A 142 22.42 14.83 -1.88
C VAL A 142 21.32 15.48 -2.72
N GLY A 143 21.52 16.71 -3.20
CA GLY A 143 20.58 17.38 -4.11
C GLY A 143 20.40 16.61 -5.44
N LEU A 144 21.50 16.15 -6.05
CA LEU A 144 21.46 15.33 -7.25
C LEU A 144 20.75 14.00 -7.01
N ALA A 145 21.06 13.32 -5.91
CA ALA A 145 20.40 12.07 -5.54
C ALA A 145 18.89 12.26 -5.31
N LEU A 146 18.49 13.34 -4.63
CA LEU A 146 17.09 13.68 -4.43
C LEU A 146 16.37 13.87 -5.77
N VAL A 147 16.94 14.67 -6.68
CA VAL A 147 16.37 14.87 -8.02
C VAL A 147 16.24 13.54 -8.76
N LEU A 148 17.27 12.70 -8.73
CA LEU A 148 17.24 11.39 -9.38
C LEU A 148 16.15 10.48 -8.81
N ILE A 149 16.06 10.37 -7.47
CA ILE A 149 15.04 9.56 -6.79
C ILE A 149 13.63 10.03 -7.14
N LEU A 150 13.39 11.35 -7.12
CA LEU A 150 12.08 11.92 -7.45
C LEU A 150 11.73 11.68 -8.93
N LEU A 151 12.67 11.88 -9.85
CA LEU A 151 12.45 11.68 -11.29
C LEU A 151 12.15 10.21 -11.61
N LEU A 152 13.00 9.29 -11.15
CA LEU A 152 12.85 7.86 -11.41
C LEU A 152 11.62 7.29 -10.72
N GLY A 153 11.40 7.67 -9.46
CA GLY A 153 10.23 7.26 -8.69
C GLY A 153 8.92 7.75 -9.32
N THR A 154 8.86 9.00 -9.77
CA THR A 154 7.69 9.53 -10.50
C THR A 154 7.50 8.79 -11.82
N GLY A 155 8.57 8.48 -12.55
CA GLY A 155 8.53 7.66 -13.76
C GLY A 155 7.93 6.27 -13.51
N LEU A 156 8.37 5.59 -12.45
CA LEU A 156 7.81 4.29 -12.02
C LEU A 156 6.32 4.41 -11.72
N THR A 157 5.91 5.39 -10.91
CA THR A 157 4.50 5.62 -10.58
C THR A 157 3.66 5.94 -11.82
N TYR A 158 4.20 6.71 -12.77
CA TYR A 158 3.51 7.01 -14.02
C TYR A 158 3.31 5.76 -14.88
N LEU A 159 4.33 4.92 -15.01
CA LEU A 159 4.25 3.66 -15.75
C LEU A 159 3.20 2.72 -15.14
N ALA A 160 3.24 2.52 -13.82
CA ALA A 160 2.29 1.67 -13.10
C ALA A 160 0.82 2.13 -13.21
N ARG A 161 0.59 3.41 -13.47
CA ARG A 161 -0.75 3.97 -13.71
C ARG A 161 -1.21 3.83 -15.15
N LYS A 162 -0.29 3.62 -16.09
CA LYS A 162 -0.57 3.53 -17.52
C LYS A 162 -0.78 2.11 -18.01
N GLU A 163 -0.52 1.10 -17.17
CA GLU A 163 -0.65 -0.32 -17.53
C GLU A 163 0.16 -0.62 -18.80
N SER A 164 1.41 -0.17 -18.81
CA SER A 164 2.27 -0.22 -20.00
C SER A 164 2.83 -1.62 -20.22
N ASP A 165 2.85 -2.08 -21.48
CA ASP A 165 3.49 -3.35 -21.87
C ASP A 165 4.99 -3.41 -21.51
N TYR A 166 5.63 -2.24 -21.33
CA TYR A 166 7.04 -2.12 -20.97
C TYR A 166 7.28 -1.98 -19.47
N GLU A 167 6.25 -2.15 -18.63
CA GLU A 167 6.35 -1.99 -17.18
C GLU A 167 7.47 -2.82 -16.56
N ARG A 168 7.59 -4.09 -16.95
CA ARG A 168 8.60 -5.00 -16.40
C ARG A 168 10.04 -4.56 -16.67
N PRO A 169 10.48 -4.38 -17.94
CA PRO A 169 11.85 -3.92 -18.20
C PRO A 169 12.12 -2.51 -17.66
N LEU A 170 11.15 -1.60 -17.74
CA LEU A 170 11.31 -0.23 -17.23
C LEU A 170 11.32 -0.18 -15.70
N ALA A 171 10.58 -1.06 -15.01
CA ALA A 171 10.64 -1.18 -13.55
C ALA A 171 12.06 -1.50 -13.12
N VAL A 172 12.68 -2.53 -13.70
CA VAL A 172 14.05 -2.94 -13.38
C VAL A 172 15.06 -1.83 -13.69
N LEU A 173 14.92 -1.18 -14.86
CA LEU A 173 15.81 -0.10 -15.29
C LEU A 173 15.72 1.12 -14.36
N LEU A 174 14.52 1.63 -14.12
CA LEU A 174 14.31 2.86 -13.35
C LEU A 174 14.41 2.62 -11.84
N GLY A 175 14.05 1.43 -11.36
CA GLY A 175 14.16 1.03 -9.96
C GLY A 175 15.58 0.64 -9.58
N TRP A 176 15.96 -0.61 -9.86
CA TRP A 176 17.28 -1.13 -9.46
C TRP A 176 18.42 -0.45 -10.23
N GLY A 177 18.27 -0.20 -11.53
CA GLY A 177 19.25 0.59 -12.29
C GLY A 177 19.39 2.01 -11.73
N GLY A 178 18.29 2.62 -11.30
CA GLY A 178 18.28 3.90 -10.60
C GLY A 178 19.06 3.90 -9.28
N ILE A 179 18.93 2.85 -8.48
CA ILE A 179 19.71 2.68 -7.24
C ILE A 179 21.20 2.57 -7.56
N LEU A 180 21.58 1.83 -8.62
CA LEU A 180 22.99 1.72 -9.04
C LEU A 180 23.58 3.07 -9.46
N LEU A 181 22.78 3.96 -10.06
CA LEU A 181 23.21 5.32 -10.41
C LEU A 181 23.50 6.20 -9.18
N LEU A 182 23.10 5.80 -7.97
CA LEU A 182 23.48 6.50 -6.73
C LEU A 182 24.90 6.14 -6.27
N LEU A 183 25.44 4.98 -6.66
CA LEU A 183 26.76 4.52 -6.20
C LEU A 183 27.93 5.47 -6.55
N PRO A 184 28.00 6.06 -7.76
CA PRO A 184 29.04 7.04 -8.10
C PRO A 184 28.96 8.33 -7.27
N LEU A 185 27.80 8.63 -6.66
CA LEU A 185 27.62 9.82 -5.83
C LEU A 185 28.19 9.67 -4.41
N ASN A 186 28.85 8.55 -4.09
CA ASN A 186 29.45 8.17 -2.81
C ASN A 186 28.45 7.65 -1.73
N PHE A 187 28.98 7.33 -0.54
CA PHE A 187 28.23 6.70 0.56
C PHE A 187 27.16 7.60 1.20
N ILE A 188 27.31 8.93 1.18
CA ILE A 188 26.39 9.85 1.86
C ILE A 188 25.01 9.86 1.17
N PRO A 189 24.89 10.04 -0.16
CA PRO A 189 23.61 9.93 -0.85
C PRO A 189 22.92 8.57 -0.73
N LEU A 190 23.70 7.48 -0.68
CA LEU A 190 23.14 6.15 -0.44
C LEU A 190 22.54 6.03 0.97
N THR A 191 23.24 6.57 1.98
CA THR A 191 22.75 6.62 3.35
C THR A 191 21.52 7.53 3.48
N PHE A 192 21.47 8.63 2.73
CA PHE A 192 20.29 9.50 2.65
C PHE A 192 19.07 8.75 2.07
N ALA A 193 19.24 8.01 0.97
CA ALA A 193 18.18 7.19 0.40
C ALA A 193 17.71 6.11 1.40
N PHE A 194 18.65 5.47 2.10
CA PHE A 194 18.35 4.49 3.14
C PHE A 194 17.61 5.11 4.34
N ALA A 195 18.01 6.31 4.79
CA ALA A 195 17.31 7.04 5.83
C ALA A 195 15.86 7.36 5.42
N GLY A 196 15.64 7.73 4.15
CA GLY A 196 14.31 7.85 3.57
C GLY A 196 13.52 6.54 3.66
N PHE A 197 14.11 5.43 3.20
CA PHE A 197 13.50 4.10 3.27
C PHE A 197 13.07 3.71 4.70
N VAL A 198 13.94 3.94 5.68
CA VAL A 198 13.62 3.72 7.11
C VAL A 198 12.49 4.63 7.56
N ALA A 199 12.52 5.92 7.23
CA ALA A 199 11.46 6.87 7.57
C ALA A 199 10.11 6.44 6.98
N HIS A 200 10.08 5.94 5.74
CA HIS A 200 8.88 5.38 5.12
C HIS A 200 8.33 4.19 5.92
N GLY A 201 9.17 3.20 6.23
CA GLY A 201 8.73 2.03 7.02
C GLY A 201 8.22 2.40 8.42
N LEU A 202 8.87 3.38 9.08
CA LEU A 202 8.44 3.88 10.38
C LEU A 202 7.09 4.60 10.31
N VAL A 203 6.87 5.44 9.29
CA VAL A 203 5.58 6.12 9.09
C VAL A 203 4.47 5.13 8.79
N VAL A 204 4.69 4.17 7.87
CA VAL A 204 3.71 3.11 7.57
C VAL A 204 3.29 2.38 8.84
N ARG A 205 4.27 2.01 9.68
CA ARG A 205 4.00 1.36 10.97
C ARG A 205 3.23 2.26 11.93
N ALA A 206 3.57 3.55 12.01
CA ALA A 206 2.89 4.50 12.89
C ALA A 206 1.44 4.77 12.46
N THR A 207 1.13 4.62 11.17
CA THR A 207 -0.21 4.83 10.63
C THR A 207 -1.05 3.55 10.52
N LEU A 208 -0.46 2.37 10.78
CA LEU A 208 -1.09 1.07 10.52
C LEU A 208 -2.44 0.91 11.21
N GLY A 209 -2.47 0.97 12.55
CA GLY A 209 -3.71 0.76 13.31
C GLY A 209 -4.82 1.78 13.00
N ARG A 210 -4.46 3.00 12.60
CA ARG A 210 -5.46 3.98 12.15
C ARG A 210 -6.04 3.60 10.79
N ARG A 211 -5.21 3.12 9.86
CA ARG A 211 -5.68 2.60 8.57
C ARG A 211 -6.58 1.39 8.77
N ASP A 212 -6.24 0.48 9.69
CA ASP A 212 -7.06 -0.71 10.01
C ASP A 212 -8.47 -0.29 10.41
N ILE A 213 -8.59 0.63 11.38
CA ILE A 213 -9.88 1.15 11.86
C ILE A 213 -10.65 1.86 10.74
N GLU A 214 -9.98 2.72 9.96
CA GLU A 214 -10.64 3.46 8.86
C GLU A 214 -11.13 2.52 7.75
N MET A 215 -10.36 1.47 7.43
CA MET A 215 -10.75 0.43 6.47
C MET A 215 -11.96 -0.38 6.96
N VAL A 216 -11.93 -0.84 8.21
CA VAL A 216 -13.05 -1.56 8.83
C VAL A 216 -14.33 -0.71 8.84
N ASN A 217 -14.23 0.54 9.28
CA ASN A 217 -15.38 1.44 9.34
C ASN A 217 -16.01 1.66 7.97
N ARG A 218 -15.20 1.87 6.92
CA ARG A 218 -15.69 2.02 5.55
C ARG A 218 -16.34 0.75 5.03
N THR A 219 -15.74 -0.40 5.34
CA THR A 219 -16.27 -1.71 4.94
C THR A 219 -17.65 -1.95 5.57
N ILE A 220 -17.78 -1.77 6.89
CA ILE A 220 -19.05 -1.95 7.60
C ILE A 220 -20.10 -0.95 7.09
N GLN A 221 -19.72 0.31 6.91
CA GLN A 221 -20.63 1.34 6.41
C GLN A 221 -21.19 0.99 5.02
N ASP A 222 -20.32 0.56 4.09
CA ASP A 222 -20.72 0.19 2.74
C ASP A 222 -21.55 -1.11 2.72
N ALA A 223 -21.14 -2.12 3.49
CA ALA A 223 -21.87 -3.39 3.58
C ALA A 223 -23.27 -3.21 4.17
N THR A 224 -23.39 -2.41 5.23
CA THR A 224 -24.69 -2.08 5.84
C THR A 224 -25.58 -1.28 4.89
N ALA A 225 -25.01 -0.38 4.10
CA ALA A 225 -25.77 0.44 3.16
C ALA A 225 -26.38 -0.36 2.00
N HIS A 226 -25.84 -1.55 1.71
CA HIS A 226 -26.27 -2.43 0.64
C HIS A 226 -26.83 -3.77 1.12
N ASP A 227 -27.04 -3.92 2.43
CA ASP A 227 -27.56 -5.14 3.06
C ASP A 227 -26.72 -6.41 2.73
N TYR A 228 -25.40 -6.26 2.58
CA TYR A 228 -24.50 -7.40 2.36
C TYR A 228 -24.36 -8.23 3.64
N THR A 229 -24.25 -9.55 3.46
CA THR A 229 -24.18 -10.54 4.54
C THR A 229 -22.88 -11.32 4.52
N GLN A 230 -22.30 -11.56 3.33
CA GLN A 230 -21.07 -12.31 3.14
C GLN A 230 -20.12 -11.47 2.30
N ILE A 231 -19.06 -10.93 2.91
CA ILE A 231 -18.11 -10.07 2.20
C ILE A 231 -16.70 -10.60 2.26
N TRP A 232 -15.93 -10.31 1.21
CA TRP A 232 -14.51 -10.62 1.13
C TRP A 232 -13.68 -9.36 1.29
N VAL A 233 -12.68 -9.39 2.17
CA VAL A 233 -11.76 -8.28 2.38
C VAL A 233 -10.33 -8.75 2.14
N SER A 234 -9.70 -8.25 1.09
CA SER A 234 -8.31 -8.54 0.74
C SER A 234 -7.38 -7.40 1.18
N VAL A 235 -6.42 -7.73 2.05
CA VAL A 235 -5.49 -6.77 2.65
C VAL A 235 -4.10 -7.40 2.79
N GLY A 236 -3.06 -6.58 2.88
CA GLY A 236 -1.71 -7.05 3.15
C GLY A 236 -1.64 -7.75 4.52
N TYR A 237 -0.85 -8.82 4.64
CA TYR A 237 -0.73 -9.64 5.86
C TYR A 237 -0.58 -8.84 7.18
N LYS A 238 0.08 -7.68 7.14
CA LYS A 238 0.28 -6.82 8.33
C LYS A 238 -1.00 -6.21 8.90
N HIS A 239 -2.07 -6.18 8.12
CA HIS A 239 -3.37 -5.62 8.50
C HIS A 239 -4.29 -6.66 9.16
N LEU A 240 -4.00 -7.97 9.01
CA LEU A 240 -4.88 -9.05 9.46
C LEU A 240 -5.29 -8.94 10.92
N ASP A 241 -4.32 -8.97 11.84
CA ASP A 241 -4.60 -8.99 13.28
C ASP A 241 -5.38 -7.72 13.70
N GLY A 242 -4.92 -6.54 13.25
CA GLY A 242 -5.54 -5.26 13.60
C GLY A 242 -6.95 -5.09 13.03
N MET A 243 -7.21 -5.59 11.83
CA MET A 243 -8.55 -5.55 11.22
C MET A 243 -9.49 -6.60 11.81
N SER A 244 -8.99 -7.80 12.13
CA SER A 244 -9.80 -8.84 12.81
C SER A 244 -10.31 -8.31 14.14
N ASP A 245 -9.41 -7.80 14.99
CA ASP A 245 -9.77 -7.22 16.29
C ASP A 245 -10.77 -6.06 16.12
N ALA A 246 -10.58 -5.23 15.10
CA ALA A 246 -11.46 -4.09 14.83
C ALA A 246 -12.85 -4.53 14.33
N PHE A 247 -12.97 -5.52 13.45
CA PHE A 247 -14.27 -6.08 13.04
C PHE A 247 -14.99 -6.75 14.22
N GLU A 248 -14.29 -7.57 15.00
CA GLU A 248 -14.85 -8.23 16.18
C GLU A 248 -15.34 -7.21 17.22
N SER A 249 -14.64 -6.09 17.39
CA SER A 249 -15.08 -5.01 18.28
C SER A 249 -16.39 -4.33 17.85
N HIS A 250 -16.77 -4.46 16.58
CA HIS A 250 -18.07 -4.04 16.03
C HIS A 250 -19.13 -5.15 16.09
N GLY A 251 -18.81 -6.34 16.62
CA GLY A 251 -19.72 -7.49 16.68
C GLY A 251 -19.90 -8.20 15.33
N VAL A 252 -18.97 -8.01 14.40
CA VAL A 252 -18.97 -8.66 13.08
C VAL A 252 -18.21 -9.98 13.17
N GLU A 253 -18.75 -11.05 12.59
CA GLU A 253 -18.06 -12.34 12.53
C GLU A 253 -16.90 -12.28 11.52
N VAL A 254 -15.72 -12.75 11.91
CA VAL A 254 -14.53 -12.75 11.05
C VAL A 254 -14.02 -14.16 10.84
N ILE A 255 -13.84 -14.53 9.57
CA ILE A 255 -13.17 -15.76 9.16
C ILE A 255 -11.85 -15.36 8.50
N CYS A 256 -10.74 -15.54 9.22
CA CYS A 256 -9.41 -15.22 8.73
C CYS A 256 -8.86 -16.32 7.82
N HIS A 257 -8.43 -15.92 6.62
CA HIS A 257 -7.81 -16.79 5.61
C HIS A 257 -6.33 -16.45 5.47
N ASN A 258 -5.50 -17.26 6.11
CA ASN A 258 -4.05 -17.09 6.13
C ASN A 258 -3.41 -18.20 5.28
N GLU A 259 -2.20 -17.95 4.74
CA GLU A 259 -1.47 -18.87 3.84
C GLU A 259 -1.33 -20.32 4.38
N THR A 260 -1.48 -20.56 5.68
CA THR A 260 -1.36 -21.89 6.31
C THR A 260 -2.66 -22.69 6.45
N ASN A 261 -3.83 -22.07 6.26
CA ASN A 261 -5.14 -22.73 6.47
C ASN A 261 -5.93 -23.00 5.18
N ASN A 262 -5.32 -22.77 4.01
CA ASN A 262 -5.89 -23.12 2.71
C ASN A 262 -5.18 -24.31 2.07
#